data_AF-A0A7T7CAJ9-F1
#
_entry.id   AF-A0A7T7CAJ9-F1
#
_cell.length_a   1.000
_cell.length_b   1.000
_cell.length_c   1.000
_cell.angle_alpha   90.00
_cell.angle_beta   90.00
_cell.angle_gamma   90.00
#
_symmetry.space_group_name_H-M   'P 1'
#
loop_
_entity.id
_entity.type
_entity.pdbx_description
1 polymer ?
#
loop_
_entity_poly.entity_id
_entity_poly.type
_entity_poly.pdbx_seq_one_letter_code
_entity_poly.pdbx_strand_id
1 'polypeptide(L)'
;MIAVPDQWREIWGEEAYNIVFSSELIHEPGSDYVYSDLNMITLASVIEHITGERLDEYIEKNITEPLGMDDTMFNPPESLQERTAATEYQPEVDRGLVWGEVQDENAWVMDGVSGHAGLFSTARDLAVFGQMFLNEGKYEGERILQADTVKKIGTDQLPNFPEDSHGLGWELDQAWYMGDLASSETMGHTGFTGTSIVLDPNEQTAAILLSNRVHPTREGESPNTIRENVADQTAAAIDAWDVSHMTSLVEDFEEEGEFANDEAASTLQLHLTAVNHYEDQEEAEKVIQHMEGFQDLLAEQKINAEISQEAFHILDTQAADLIEKWT
;
A
#
# COMPACT_ATOMS: atom_id res chain seq x y z
N MET A 1 -19.77 4.29 -10.30
CA MET A 1 -19.74 5.66 -10.87
C MET A 1 -21.17 6.09 -11.20
N ILE A 2 -21.79 6.91 -10.35
CA ILE A 2 -23.10 7.48 -10.66
C ILE A 2 -22.88 8.56 -11.70
N ALA A 3 -23.51 8.39 -12.87
CA ALA A 3 -23.45 9.35 -13.96
C ALA A 3 -23.90 10.72 -13.44
N VAL A 4 -22.97 11.69 -13.46
CA VAL A 4 -23.12 13.05 -12.95
C VAL A 4 -24.27 13.75 -13.68
N PRO A 5 -25.44 13.96 -13.06
CA PRO A 5 -26.50 14.77 -13.65
C PRO A 5 -26.17 16.25 -13.40
N ASP A 6 -26.49 17.12 -14.37
CA ASP A 6 -26.32 18.58 -14.33
C ASP A 6 -26.93 19.31 -13.10
N GLN A 7 -27.58 18.59 -12.18
CA GLN A 7 -28.34 19.10 -11.04
C GLN A 7 -27.52 19.37 -9.76
N TRP A 8 -26.26 18.93 -9.67
CA TRP A 8 -25.46 19.11 -8.45
C TRP A 8 -24.98 20.56 -8.20
N ARG A 9 -25.22 21.50 -9.13
CA ARG A 9 -24.85 22.92 -8.97
C ARG A 9 -25.59 23.64 -7.83
N GLU A 10 -26.65 23.07 -7.27
CA GLU A 10 -27.50 23.71 -6.24
C GLU A 10 -27.55 22.97 -4.90
N ILE A 11 -26.82 21.86 -4.74
CA ILE A 11 -26.97 20.93 -3.62
C ILE A 11 -25.80 21.12 -2.64
N TRP A 12 -26.10 21.65 -1.46
CA TRP A 12 -25.11 21.93 -0.40
C TRP A 12 -25.48 21.15 0.87
N GLY A 13 -24.52 20.45 1.48
CA GLY A 13 -24.68 19.85 2.81
C GLY A 13 -25.77 18.76 2.89
N GLU A 14 -26.75 18.90 3.80
CA GLU A 14 -27.79 17.89 4.10
C GLU A 14 -28.53 17.34 2.87
N GLU A 15 -28.67 18.14 1.81
CA GLU A 15 -29.37 17.72 0.59
C GLU A 15 -28.56 16.68 -0.21
N ALA A 16 -27.22 16.72 -0.14
CA ALA A 16 -26.35 15.72 -0.75
C ALA A 16 -26.52 14.35 -0.06
N TYR A 17 -26.61 14.34 1.27
CA TYR A 17 -26.90 13.12 2.04
C TYR A 17 -28.28 12.55 1.71
N ASN A 18 -29.30 13.40 1.53
CA ASN A 18 -30.63 12.92 1.13
C ASN A 18 -30.63 12.22 -0.23
N ILE A 19 -29.81 12.66 -1.18
CA ILE A 19 -29.64 11.96 -2.47
C ILE A 19 -29.00 10.60 -2.26
N VAL A 20 -27.93 10.54 -1.47
CA VAL A 20 -27.23 9.28 -1.14
C VAL A 20 -28.22 8.29 -0.53
N PHE A 21 -29.00 8.71 0.47
CA PHE A 21 -29.94 7.84 1.19
C PHE A 21 -31.19 7.46 0.39
N SER A 22 -31.54 8.23 -0.63
CA SER A 22 -32.68 7.94 -1.52
C SER A 22 -32.28 7.18 -2.79
N SER A 23 -30.99 6.93 -2.99
CA SER A 23 -30.49 6.18 -4.13
C SER A 23 -30.95 4.72 -4.08
N GLU A 24 -31.52 4.23 -5.17
CA GLU A 24 -32.00 2.85 -5.26
C GLU A 24 -30.83 1.87 -5.42
N LEU A 25 -30.95 0.71 -4.78
CA LEU A 25 -30.02 -0.40 -4.98
C LEU A 25 -30.15 -0.93 -6.41
N ILE A 26 -29.01 -1.08 -7.08
CA ILE A 26 -28.94 -1.66 -8.42
C ILE A 26 -28.92 -3.20 -8.41
N HIS A 27 -28.54 -3.80 -7.28
CA HIS A 27 -28.47 -5.24 -7.02
C HIS A 27 -29.07 -5.55 -5.64
N GLU A 28 -29.50 -6.79 -5.43
CA GLU A 28 -29.95 -7.24 -4.11
C GLU A 28 -28.76 -7.34 -3.15
N PRO A 29 -28.90 -7.00 -1.86
CA PRO A 29 -27.80 -7.11 -0.90
C PRO A 29 -27.21 -8.53 -0.86
N GLY A 30 -25.89 -8.61 -1.11
CA GLY A 30 -25.14 -9.86 -1.12
C GLY A 30 -25.19 -10.65 -2.43
N SER A 31 -25.81 -10.14 -3.50
CA SER A 31 -25.81 -10.81 -4.81
C SER A 31 -24.61 -10.47 -5.70
N ASP A 32 -24.06 -9.26 -5.56
CA ASP A 32 -22.99 -8.73 -6.40
C ASP A 32 -22.06 -7.83 -5.57
N TYR A 33 -20.81 -7.69 -6.02
CA TYR A 33 -19.89 -6.65 -5.56
C TYR A 33 -19.85 -5.50 -6.57
N VAL A 34 -20.02 -4.26 -6.08
CA VAL A 34 -19.89 -3.05 -6.89
C VAL A 34 -19.19 -1.96 -6.07
N TYR A 35 -18.03 -1.51 -6.53
CA TYR A 35 -17.33 -0.38 -5.94
C TYR A 35 -18.20 0.90 -6.00
N SER A 36 -18.42 1.52 -4.85
CA SER A 36 -19.38 2.63 -4.70
C SER A 36 -19.02 3.59 -3.56
N ASP A 37 -18.84 4.86 -3.92
CA ASP A 37 -18.58 5.96 -2.99
C ASP A 37 -19.73 6.17 -1.99
N LEU A 38 -20.97 5.91 -2.42
CA LEU A 38 -22.17 6.10 -1.61
C LEU A 38 -22.10 5.33 -0.28
N ASN A 39 -21.44 4.17 -0.28
CA ASN A 39 -21.31 3.33 0.91
C ASN A 39 -20.47 4.01 1.98
N MET A 40 -19.34 4.62 1.58
CA MET A 40 -18.44 5.30 2.51
C MET A 40 -19.01 6.66 2.96
N ILE A 41 -19.72 7.37 2.08
CA ILE A 41 -20.48 8.57 2.46
C ILE A 41 -21.55 8.23 3.50
N THR A 42 -22.26 7.12 3.31
CA THR A 42 -23.25 6.64 4.28
C THR A 42 -22.60 6.27 5.61
N LEU A 43 -21.44 5.59 5.58
CA LEU A 43 -20.70 5.24 6.80
C LEU A 43 -20.26 6.48 7.59
N ALA A 44 -19.77 7.52 6.92
CA ALA A 44 -19.46 8.80 7.56
C ALA A 44 -20.67 9.37 8.30
N SER A 45 -21.85 9.41 7.65
CA SER A 45 -23.06 9.90 8.30
C SER A 45 -23.48 9.04 9.51
N VAL A 46 -23.28 7.72 9.45
CA VAL A 46 -23.53 6.83 10.59
C VAL A 46 -22.60 7.19 11.77
N ILE A 47 -21.33 7.45 11.50
CA ILE A 47 -20.37 7.90 12.53
C ILE A 47 -20.88 9.20 13.16
N GLU A 48 -21.14 10.23 12.36
CA GLU A 48 -21.59 11.54 12.86
C GLU A 48 -22.90 11.45 13.64
N HIS A 49 -23.84 10.61 13.19
CA HIS A 49 -25.11 10.41 13.88
C HIS A 49 -24.93 9.74 15.26
N ILE A 50 -24.02 8.77 15.36
CA ILE A 50 -23.77 8.03 16.60
C ILE A 50 -22.95 8.86 17.59
N THR A 51 -21.95 9.59 17.11
CA THR A 51 -20.99 10.33 17.93
C THR A 51 -21.48 11.73 18.26
N GLY A 52 -22.26 12.35 17.37
CA GLY A 52 -22.60 13.77 17.41
C GLY A 52 -21.43 14.69 17.05
N GLU A 53 -20.31 14.14 16.57
CA GLU A 53 -19.11 14.86 16.12
C GLU A 53 -19.06 14.84 14.60
N ARG A 54 -18.60 15.92 13.97
CA ARG A 54 -18.40 15.96 12.53
C ARG A 54 -17.25 15.02 12.14
N LEU A 55 -17.28 14.43 10.94
CA LEU A 55 -16.32 13.37 10.57
C LEU A 55 -14.85 13.81 10.74
N ASP A 56 -14.50 15.02 10.32
CA ASP A 56 -13.16 15.56 10.45
C ASP A 56 -12.72 15.71 11.91
N GLU A 57 -13.60 16.24 12.78
CA GLU A 57 -13.34 16.33 14.22
C GLU A 57 -13.16 14.94 14.86
N TYR A 58 -13.98 13.97 14.46
CA TYR A 58 -13.90 12.61 14.97
C TYR A 58 -12.59 11.93 14.55
N ILE A 59 -12.21 12.03 13.27
CA ILE A 59 -10.97 11.45 12.74
C ILE A 59 -9.75 12.12 13.38
N GLU A 60 -9.76 13.44 13.54
CA GLU A 60 -8.68 14.17 14.21
C GLU A 60 -8.46 13.64 15.62
N LYS A 61 -9.50 13.73 16.45
CA LYS A 61 -9.45 13.38 17.88
C LYS A 61 -9.16 11.90 18.16
N ASN A 62 -9.69 10.98 17.35
CA ASN A 62 -9.67 9.55 17.65
C ASN A 62 -8.63 8.76 16.85
N ILE A 63 -8.05 9.35 15.80
CA ILE A 63 -7.09 8.67 14.91
C ILE A 63 -5.83 9.50 14.71
N THR A 64 -5.91 10.67 14.07
CA THR A 64 -4.68 11.37 13.64
C THR A 64 -3.93 12.04 14.79
N GLU A 65 -4.62 12.67 15.74
CA GLU A 65 -4.00 13.29 16.92
C GLU A 65 -3.32 12.24 17.83
N PRO A 66 -3.97 11.12 18.22
CA PRO A 66 -3.30 10.08 19.00
C PRO A 66 -2.12 9.41 18.30
N LEU A 67 -2.12 9.39 16.96
CA LEU A 67 -1.01 8.84 16.16
C LEU A 67 0.08 9.87 15.86
N GLY A 68 -0.11 11.15 16.20
CA GLY A 68 0.85 12.22 15.86
C GLY A 68 0.95 12.48 14.35
N MET A 69 -0.14 12.28 13.61
CA MET A 69 -0.22 12.55 12.17
C MET A 69 -0.57 14.02 11.90
N ASP A 70 0.35 14.91 12.25
CA ASP A 70 0.14 16.38 12.27
C ASP A 70 -0.13 17.00 10.89
N ASP A 71 0.25 16.32 9.81
CA ASP A 71 0.05 16.79 8.43
C ASP A 71 -1.08 16.02 7.72
N THR A 72 -1.99 15.40 8.49
CA THR A 72 -3.14 14.66 7.97
C THR A 72 -4.46 15.30 8.38
N MET A 73 -5.21 15.83 7.41
CA MET A 73 -6.44 16.59 7.67
C MET A 73 -7.35 16.70 6.44
N PHE A 74 -8.62 16.98 6.68
CA PHE A 74 -9.52 17.52 5.66
C PHE A 74 -9.30 19.03 5.52
N ASN A 75 -9.59 19.60 4.35
CA ASN A 75 -9.57 21.05 4.10
C ASN A 75 -8.33 21.79 4.66
N PRO A 76 -7.11 21.45 4.18
CA PRO A 76 -5.90 22.08 4.68
C PRO A 76 -5.97 23.61 4.52
N PRO A 77 -5.49 24.39 5.51
CA PRO A 77 -5.54 25.84 5.43
C PRO A 77 -4.70 26.37 4.27
N GLU A 78 -5.02 27.57 3.77
CA GLU A 78 -4.33 28.24 2.65
C GLU A 78 -2.81 28.28 2.83
N SER A 79 -2.31 28.40 4.07
CA SER A 79 -0.87 28.37 4.38
C SER A 79 -0.17 27.05 4.00
N LEU A 80 -0.91 25.95 3.86
CA LEU A 80 -0.41 24.65 3.44
C LEU A 80 -0.62 24.39 1.95
N GLN A 81 -1.26 25.30 1.19
CA GLN A 81 -1.53 25.08 -0.23
C GLN A 81 -0.28 24.67 -1.02
N GLU A 82 0.84 25.40 -0.85
CA GLU A 82 2.11 25.08 -1.53
C GLU A 82 2.75 23.76 -1.08
N ARG A 83 2.32 23.20 0.07
CA ARG A 83 2.72 21.86 0.53
C ARG A 83 1.79 20.77 -0.01
N THR A 84 0.65 21.13 -0.60
CA THR A 84 -0.24 20.20 -1.30
C THR A 84 0.12 20.14 -2.78
N ALA A 85 0.00 18.97 -3.39
CA ALA A 85 0.12 18.85 -4.83
C ALA A 85 -1.17 19.34 -5.52
N ALA A 86 -1.03 20.19 -6.55
CA ALA A 86 -2.14 20.52 -7.42
C ALA A 86 -2.62 19.26 -8.15
N THR A 87 -3.93 19.09 -8.28
CA THR A 87 -4.55 17.91 -8.89
C THR A 87 -5.05 18.29 -10.28
N GLU A 88 -6.31 18.62 -10.46
CA GLU A 88 -6.93 18.71 -11.78
C GLU A 88 -7.43 20.12 -12.12
N TYR A 89 -7.41 20.48 -13.41
CA TYR A 89 -8.15 21.62 -13.93
C TYR A 89 -9.61 21.23 -14.23
N GLN A 90 -10.56 21.76 -13.47
CA GLN A 90 -12.00 21.42 -13.49
C GLN A 90 -12.88 22.63 -13.91
N PRO A 91 -12.89 23.04 -15.19
CA PRO A 91 -13.70 24.15 -15.66
C PRO A 91 -15.21 23.82 -15.78
N GLU A 92 -15.58 22.54 -15.90
CA GLU A 92 -16.99 22.09 -16.06
C GLU A 92 -17.85 22.43 -14.83
N VAL A 93 -17.20 22.46 -13.66
CA VAL A 93 -17.77 22.80 -12.36
C VAL A 93 -17.27 24.17 -11.83
N ASP A 94 -16.65 24.98 -12.68
CA ASP A 94 -16.19 26.35 -12.38
C ASP A 94 -15.20 26.46 -11.20
N ARG A 95 -14.36 25.44 -10.99
CA ARG A 95 -13.33 25.41 -9.93
C ARG A 95 -11.95 25.89 -10.41
N GLY A 96 -11.70 25.86 -11.72
CA GLY A 96 -10.37 26.15 -12.27
C GLY A 96 -9.37 25.06 -11.88
N LEU A 97 -8.11 25.44 -11.60
CA LEU A 97 -7.09 24.49 -11.15
C LEU A 97 -7.29 24.17 -9.68
N VAL A 98 -7.62 22.92 -9.36
CA VAL A 98 -7.80 22.45 -7.99
C VAL A 98 -6.43 22.31 -7.31
N TRP A 99 -6.23 23.11 -6.25
CA TRP A 99 -5.00 23.12 -5.47
C TRP A 99 -5.26 23.55 -4.03
N GLY A 100 -4.95 22.66 -3.07
CA GLY A 100 -5.27 22.86 -1.65
C GLY A 100 -6.71 22.52 -1.29
N GLU A 101 -7.47 21.92 -2.21
CA GLU A 101 -8.87 21.51 -2.03
C GLU A 101 -9.06 20.09 -2.57
N VAL A 102 -10.04 19.36 -2.04
CA VAL A 102 -10.35 17.99 -2.49
C VAL A 102 -10.63 17.95 -3.99
N GLN A 103 -10.04 16.99 -4.71
CA GLN A 103 -10.25 16.85 -6.15
C GLN A 103 -11.66 16.31 -6.47
N ASP A 104 -12.14 15.35 -5.70
CA ASP A 104 -13.44 14.70 -5.90
C ASP A 104 -14.59 15.70 -5.77
N GLU A 105 -15.42 15.79 -6.82
CA GLU A 105 -16.50 16.76 -6.89
C GLU A 105 -17.62 16.48 -5.86
N ASN A 106 -17.88 15.21 -5.53
CA ASN A 106 -18.91 14.85 -4.54
C ASN A 106 -18.48 15.21 -3.12
N ALA A 107 -17.22 14.99 -2.76
CA ALA A 107 -16.68 15.43 -1.48
C ALA A 107 -16.62 16.97 -1.42
N TRP A 108 -16.27 17.64 -2.52
CA TRP A 108 -16.23 19.10 -2.58
C TRP A 108 -17.59 19.76 -2.27
N VAL A 109 -18.69 19.26 -2.86
CA VAL A 109 -20.05 19.77 -2.55
C VAL A 109 -20.53 19.42 -1.13
N MET A 110 -19.86 18.48 -0.46
CA MET A 110 -20.06 18.10 0.94
C MET A 110 -19.10 18.84 1.89
N ASP A 111 -18.76 20.10 1.59
CA ASP A 111 -17.84 20.92 2.41
C ASP A 111 -16.42 20.32 2.52
N GLY A 112 -16.03 19.45 1.58
CA GLY A 112 -14.71 18.81 1.54
C GLY A 112 -14.49 17.70 2.57
N VAL A 113 -15.46 17.42 3.44
CA VAL A 113 -15.38 16.39 4.49
C VAL A 113 -16.33 15.26 4.11
N SER A 114 -15.78 14.14 3.63
CA SER A 114 -16.59 13.01 3.20
C SER A 114 -15.93 11.66 3.48
N GLY A 115 -16.73 10.60 3.55
CA GLY A 115 -16.26 9.27 3.93
C GLY A 115 -15.43 8.56 2.85
N HIS A 116 -15.59 8.93 1.57
CA HIS A 116 -14.86 8.32 0.45
C HIS A 116 -13.63 9.12 0.00
N ALA A 117 -13.58 10.42 0.27
CA ALA A 117 -12.53 11.32 -0.21
C ALA A 117 -12.41 12.60 0.64
N GLY A 118 -11.32 13.35 0.44
CA GLY A 118 -11.13 14.68 1.04
C GLY A 118 -9.95 14.81 2.00
N LEU A 119 -9.38 13.68 2.43
CA LEU A 119 -8.23 13.68 3.32
C LEU A 119 -6.94 14.00 2.56
N PHE A 120 -6.16 14.93 3.09
CA PHE A 120 -4.78 15.20 2.70
C PHE A 120 -3.85 14.57 3.72
N SER A 121 -2.68 14.10 3.27
CA SER A 121 -1.67 13.51 4.15
C SER A 121 -0.28 13.58 3.51
N THR A 122 0.72 13.10 4.23
CA THR A 122 2.09 12.92 3.76
C THR A 122 2.47 11.44 3.77
N ALA A 123 3.49 11.06 3.01
CA ALA A 123 3.99 9.68 3.03
C ALA A 123 4.45 9.27 4.45
N ARG A 124 4.95 10.23 5.24
CA ARG A 124 5.38 10.00 6.62
C ARG A 124 4.21 9.67 7.53
N ASP A 125 3.14 10.47 7.49
CA ASP A 125 1.96 10.22 8.33
C ASP A 125 1.24 8.93 7.90
N LEU A 126 1.15 8.65 6.60
CA LEU A 126 0.62 7.38 6.13
C LEU A 126 1.49 6.18 6.54
N ALA A 127 2.80 6.34 6.66
CA ALA A 127 3.67 5.28 7.20
C ALA A 127 3.37 5.02 8.68
N VAL A 128 3.06 6.06 9.47
CA VAL A 128 2.58 5.89 10.86
C VAL A 128 1.25 5.13 10.89
N PHE A 129 0.29 5.53 10.04
CA PHE A 129 -0.99 4.85 9.92
C PHE A 129 -0.86 3.39 9.49
N GLY A 130 -0.01 3.12 8.49
CA GLY A 130 0.31 1.77 8.03
C GLY A 130 0.97 0.94 9.13
N GLN A 131 1.96 1.50 9.83
CA GLN A 131 2.62 0.82 10.94
C GLN A 131 1.65 0.51 12.09
N MET A 132 0.66 1.38 12.35
CA MET A 132 -0.40 1.10 13.33
C MET A 132 -1.17 -0.18 12.99
N PHE A 133 -1.48 -0.42 11.71
CA PHE A 133 -2.08 -1.68 11.24
C PHE A 133 -1.13 -2.87 11.38
N LEU A 134 0.13 -2.73 10.92
CA LEU A 134 1.15 -3.79 11.00
C LEU A 134 1.43 -4.21 12.45
N ASN A 135 1.34 -3.26 13.40
CA ASN A 135 1.47 -3.48 14.84
C ASN A 135 0.13 -3.84 15.53
N GLU A 136 -0.80 -4.47 14.82
CA GLU A 136 -2.06 -4.97 15.36
C GLU A 136 -2.90 -3.89 16.10
N GLY A 137 -2.94 -2.69 15.54
CA GLY A 137 -3.82 -1.60 15.97
C GLY A 137 -3.17 -0.59 16.93
N LYS A 138 -1.83 -0.57 17.02
CA LYS A 138 -1.09 0.24 17.99
C LYS A 138 0.13 0.92 17.37
N TYR A 139 0.40 2.17 17.75
CA TYR A 139 1.63 2.87 17.41
C TYR A 139 2.13 3.69 18.59
N GLU A 140 3.45 3.68 18.85
CA GLU A 140 4.12 4.44 19.94
C GLU A 140 3.50 4.39 21.36
N GLY A 141 2.70 3.38 21.66
CA GLY A 141 2.02 3.27 22.97
C GLY A 141 0.51 3.43 22.88
N GLU A 142 0.02 4.14 21.86
CA GLU A 142 -1.38 4.44 21.63
C GLU A 142 -2.07 3.33 20.84
N ARG A 143 -3.24 2.89 21.34
CA ARG A 143 -4.05 1.84 20.71
C ARG A 143 -5.29 2.45 20.08
N ILE A 144 -5.39 2.36 18.76
CA ILE A 144 -6.54 2.83 17.99
C ILE A 144 -7.54 1.68 17.78
N LEU A 145 -7.03 0.49 17.46
CA LEU A 145 -7.84 -0.70 17.19
C LEU A 145 -7.39 -1.86 18.08
N GLN A 146 -8.31 -2.78 18.39
CA GLN A 146 -7.94 -4.06 19.01
C GLN A 146 -7.31 -4.97 17.95
N ALA A 147 -6.37 -5.83 18.35
CA ALA A 147 -5.72 -6.78 17.44
C ALA A 147 -6.75 -7.64 16.67
N ASP A 148 -7.76 -8.17 17.36
CA ASP A 148 -8.84 -8.94 16.74
C ASP A 148 -9.67 -8.11 15.74
N THR A 149 -9.74 -6.79 15.93
CA THR A 149 -10.41 -5.89 14.98
C THR A 149 -9.55 -5.67 13.74
N VAL A 150 -8.25 -5.46 13.90
CA VAL A 150 -7.32 -5.38 12.76
C VAL A 150 -7.34 -6.67 11.95
N LYS A 151 -7.27 -7.83 12.61
CA LYS A 151 -7.39 -9.13 11.96
C LYS A 151 -8.69 -9.25 11.17
N LYS A 152 -9.82 -8.83 11.74
CA LYS A 152 -11.11 -8.85 11.05
C LYS A 152 -11.15 -7.89 9.86
N ILE A 153 -10.53 -6.72 9.98
CA ILE A 153 -10.41 -5.74 8.90
C ILE A 153 -9.62 -6.32 7.73
N GLY A 154 -8.52 -7.04 7.99
CA GLY A 154 -7.68 -7.68 6.98
C GLY A 154 -8.14 -9.08 6.53
N THR A 155 -9.32 -9.55 6.93
CA THR A 155 -9.87 -10.84 6.49
C THR A 155 -10.90 -10.62 5.39
N ASP A 156 -10.86 -11.44 4.34
CA ASP A 156 -11.85 -11.39 3.26
C ASP A 156 -13.29 -11.57 3.77
N GLN A 157 -14.11 -10.54 3.53
CA GLN A 157 -15.53 -10.48 3.87
C GLN A 157 -16.42 -10.80 2.66
N LEU A 158 -15.82 -11.03 1.48
CA LEU A 158 -16.50 -11.30 0.22
C LEU A 158 -16.09 -12.65 -0.41
N PRO A 159 -16.08 -13.77 0.34
CA PRO A 159 -15.57 -15.05 -0.17
C PRO A 159 -16.36 -15.66 -1.34
N ASN A 160 -17.53 -15.09 -1.67
CA ASN A 160 -18.34 -15.48 -2.83
C ASN A 160 -17.94 -14.72 -4.11
N PHE A 161 -17.04 -13.75 -4.02
CA PHE A 161 -16.57 -12.87 -5.08
C PHE A 161 -15.04 -12.87 -5.12
N PRO A 162 -14.39 -13.99 -5.51
CA PRO A 162 -12.94 -14.17 -5.33
C PRO A 162 -12.05 -13.27 -6.19
N GLU A 163 -12.59 -12.64 -7.25
CA GLU A 163 -11.88 -11.62 -8.02
C GLU A 163 -11.93 -10.24 -7.34
N ASP A 164 -12.77 -10.10 -6.30
CA ASP A 164 -13.05 -8.88 -5.56
C ASP A 164 -12.77 -9.09 -4.06
N SER A 165 -11.69 -9.78 -3.70
CA SER A 165 -11.30 -10.01 -2.30
C SER A 165 -11.19 -8.69 -1.53
N HIS A 166 -12.00 -8.52 -0.50
CA HIS A 166 -12.04 -7.27 0.29
C HIS A 166 -12.20 -7.56 1.78
N GLY A 167 -11.41 -6.83 2.55
CA GLY A 167 -11.60 -6.69 3.97
C GLY A 167 -12.71 -5.69 4.32
N LEU A 168 -12.66 -5.17 5.55
CA LEU A 168 -13.50 -4.03 5.95
C LEU A 168 -12.80 -2.73 5.56
N GLY A 169 -13.01 -2.30 4.32
CA GLY A 169 -12.49 -1.04 3.76
C GLY A 169 -11.22 -1.19 2.91
N TRP A 170 -10.44 -2.26 3.12
CA TRP A 170 -9.28 -2.58 2.30
C TRP A 170 -9.61 -3.56 1.17
N GLU A 171 -9.00 -3.36 0.00
CA GLU A 171 -8.82 -4.42 -0.98
C GLU A 171 -7.77 -5.41 -0.46
N LEU A 172 -7.89 -6.69 -0.83
CA LEU A 172 -6.94 -7.74 -0.47
C LEU A 172 -6.41 -8.43 -1.72
N ASP A 173 -5.14 -8.82 -1.71
CA ASP A 173 -4.51 -9.67 -2.74
C ASP A 173 -4.68 -9.14 -4.19
N GLN A 174 -4.41 -7.86 -4.40
CA GLN A 174 -4.60 -7.19 -5.69
C GLN A 174 -3.26 -6.95 -6.41
N ALA A 175 -2.70 -8.01 -6.99
CA ALA A 175 -1.40 -7.97 -7.68
C ALA A 175 -1.25 -6.84 -8.72
N TRP A 176 -2.35 -6.42 -9.36
CA TRP A 176 -2.32 -5.34 -10.38
C TRP A 176 -1.85 -3.96 -9.87
N TYR A 177 -1.74 -3.76 -8.55
CA TYR A 177 -1.05 -2.61 -7.96
C TYR A 177 -0.25 -2.92 -6.69
N MET A 178 -0.53 -4.05 -6.05
CA MET A 178 0.25 -4.55 -4.91
C MET A 178 1.51 -5.29 -5.37
N GLY A 179 1.63 -5.63 -6.65
CA GLY A 179 2.83 -6.24 -7.20
C GLY A 179 3.22 -7.53 -6.47
N ASP A 180 4.52 -7.72 -6.29
CA ASP A 180 5.10 -8.86 -5.58
C ASP A 180 4.82 -8.85 -4.06
N LEU A 181 4.26 -7.78 -3.49
CA LEU A 181 3.75 -7.77 -2.11
C LEU A 181 2.35 -8.40 -2.00
N ALA A 182 1.71 -8.77 -3.11
CA ALA A 182 0.36 -9.31 -3.09
C ALA A 182 0.32 -10.70 -2.42
N SER A 183 -0.46 -10.79 -1.35
CA SER A 183 -0.78 -12.04 -0.68
C SER A 183 -2.19 -11.97 -0.11
N SER A 184 -2.72 -13.12 0.32
CA SER A 184 -4.09 -13.19 0.87
C SER A 184 -4.32 -12.36 2.15
N GLU A 185 -3.25 -11.94 2.84
CA GLU A 185 -3.32 -11.07 4.02
C GLU A 185 -2.88 -9.63 3.72
N THR A 186 -2.33 -9.36 2.53
CA THR A 186 -1.90 -8.02 2.11
C THR A 186 -3.11 -7.13 1.92
N MET A 187 -3.11 -6.00 2.60
CA MET A 187 -4.16 -4.99 2.53
C MET A 187 -3.70 -3.80 1.68
N GLY A 188 -4.60 -3.22 0.90
CA GLY A 188 -4.27 -1.97 0.22
C GLY A 188 -5.49 -1.24 -0.33
N HIS A 189 -5.24 -0.05 -0.84
CA HIS A 189 -6.23 0.71 -1.57
C HIS A 189 -5.55 1.70 -2.51
N THR A 190 -6.22 2.02 -3.62
CA THR A 190 -5.77 3.05 -4.56
C THR A 190 -6.56 4.36 -4.40
N GLY A 191 -5.97 5.49 -4.78
CA GLY A 191 -6.67 6.78 -4.82
C GLY A 191 -6.76 7.35 -6.23
N PHE A 192 -7.88 7.99 -6.56
CA PHE A 192 -8.14 8.49 -7.92
C PHE A 192 -7.06 9.43 -8.46
N THR A 193 -6.43 10.22 -7.58
CA THR A 193 -5.34 11.16 -7.93
C THR A 193 -4.02 10.45 -8.30
N GLY A 194 -3.97 9.12 -8.27
CA GLY A 194 -2.79 8.32 -8.63
C GLY A 194 -2.03 7.77 -7.43
N THR A 195 -2.62 7.80 -6.24
CA THR A 195 -1.98 7.29 -5.01
C THR A 195 -2.23 5.79 -4.82
N SER A 196 -1.43 5.14 -3.98
CA SER A 196 -1.69 3.82 -3.42
C SER A 196 -1.03 3.66 -2.05
N ILE A 197 -1.60 2.79 -1.23
CA ILE A 197 -1.01 2.27 0.00
C ILE A 197 -1.19 0.75 -0.02
N VAL A 198 -0.12 0.04 0.31
CA VAL A 198 -0.06 -1.42 0.41
C VAL A 198 0.61 -1.75 1.74
N LEU A 199 0.01 -2.65 2.51
CA LEU A 199 0.44 -3.08 3.82
C LEU A 199 0.53 -4.60 3.81
N ASP A 200 1.74 -5.13 3.91
CA ASP A 200 1.99 -6.55 4.00
C ASP A 200 2.30 -6.92 5.47
N PRO A 201 1.34 -7.54 6.19
CA PRO A 201 1.56 -7.96 7.56
C PRO A 201 2.56 -9.13 7.69
N ASN A 202 2.75 -9.95 6.65
CA ASN A 202 3.69 -11.08 6.68
C ASN A 202 5.12 -10.58 6.73
N GLU A 203 5.45 -9.65 5.83
CA GLU A 203 6.78 -9.04 5.73
C GLU A 203 6.95 -7.77 6.58
N GLN A 204 5.94 -7.45 7.41
CA GLN A 204 5.92 -6.24 8.26
C GLN A 204 6.29 -4.96 7.50
N THR A 205 5.81 -4.83 6.26
CA THR A 205 6.22 -3.77 5.35
C THR A 205 5.04 -3.00 4.78
N ALA A 206 5.29 -1.73 4.44
CA ALA A 206 4.34 -0.86 3.77
C ALA A 206 4.97 -0.23 2.53
N ALA A 207 4.23 -0.22 1.41
CA ALA A 207 4.57 0.56 0.21
C ALA A 207 3.53 1.69 0.03
N ILE A 208 4.01 2.93 -0.03
CA ILE A 208 3.15 4.13 -0.13
C ILE A 208 3.60 4.97 -1.32
N LEU A 209 2.71 5.17 -2.28
CA LEU A 209 2.90 6.06 -3.43
C LEU A 209 1.92 7.23 -3.33
N LEU A 210 2.47 8.45 -3.22
CA LEU A 210 1.71 9.68 -3.35
C LEU A 210 2.07 10.37 -4.67
N SER A 211 1.10 10.49 -5.57
CA SER A 211 1.24 11.21 -6.83
C SER A 211 0.05 12.13 -7.08
N ASN A 212 0.19 13.01 -8.06
CA ASN A 212 -0.87 13.87 -8.57
C ASN A 212 -1.11 13.59 -10.06
N ARG A 213 -1.19 12.32 -10.45
CA ARG A 213 -1.27 11.86 -11.84
C ARG A 213 -2.36 12.54 -12.66
N VAL A 214 -3.45 12.97 -12.03
CA VAL A 214 -4.55 13.71 -12.68
C VAL A 214 -4.19 15.17 -13.02
N HIS A 215 -2.93 15.57 -12.84
CA HIS A 215 -2.46 16.92 -13.13
C HIS A 215 -1.93 17.10 -14.55
N PRO A 216 -2.41 18.10 -15.31
CA PRO A 216 -3.56 18.98 -15.03
C PRO A 216 -4.91 18.37 -15.46
N THR A 217 -4.93 17.16 -16.02
CA THR A 217 -6.14 16.50 -16.54
C THR A 217 -6.25 15.06 -16.05
N ARG A 218 -7.48 14.58 -15.80
CA ARG A 218 -7.75 13.16 -15.54
C ARG A 218 -7.55 12.26 -16.77
N GLU A 219 -7.42 12.82 -17.97
CA GLU A 219 -7.08 12.06 -19.17
C GLU A 219 -5.61 11.64 -19.18
N GLY A 220 -5.31 10.41 -19.62
CA GLY A 220 -3.94 9.92 -19.75
C GLY A 220 -3.80 8.44 -19.42
N GLU A 221 -2.56 8.00 -19.22
CA GLU A 221 -2.25 6.60 -18.90
C GLU A 221 -2.65 6.23 -17.48
N SER A 222 -2.96 4.96 -17.26
CA SER A 222 -3.28 4.46 -15.92
C SER A 222 -2.05 4.56 -15.00
N PRO A 223 -2.20 5.00 -13.74
CA PRO A 223 -1.10 4.97 -12.78
C PRO A 223 -0.76 3.55 -12.28
N ASN A 224 -1.53 2.52 -12.64
CA ASN A 224 -1.39 1.17 -12.07
C ASN A 224 0.00 0.58 -12.26
N THR A 225 0.59 0.68 -13.45
CA THR A 225 1.95 0.17 -13.70
C THR A 225 2.99 0.83 -12.80
N ILE A 226 2.80 2.10 -12.43
CA ILE A 226 3.71 2.79 -11.49
C ILE A 226 3.46 2.30 -10.06
N ARG A 227 2.20 2.06 -9.68
CA ARG A 227 1.86 1.51 -8.35
C ARG A 227 2.45 0.12 -8.14
N GLU A 228 2.21 -0.75 -9.12
CA GLU A 228 2.76 -2.12 -9.19
C GLU A 228 4.28 -2.06 -9.09
N ASN A 229 4.95 -1.27 -9.93
CA ASN A 229 6.40 -1.14 -9.89
C ASN A 229 6.93 -0.65 -8.53
N VAL A 230 6.26 0.31 -7.88
CA VAL A 230 6.68 0.75 -6.53
C VAL A 230 6.53 -0.39 -5.52
N ALA A 231 5.49 -1.20 -5.62
CA ALA A 231 5.30 -2.35 -4.75
C ALA A 231 6.34 -3.46 -5.03
N ASP A 232 6.61 -3.80 -6.30
CA ASP A 232 7.64 -4.77 -6.69
C ASP A 232 9.03 -4.34 -6.21
N GLN A 233 9.39 -3.07 -6.41
CA GLN A 233 10.67 -2.54 -5.94
C GLN A 233 10.75 -2.50 -4.41
N THR A 234 9.61 -2.38 -3.72
CA THR A 234 9.57 -2.48 -2.26
C THR A 234 9.77 -3.93 -1.82
N ALA A 235 9.05 -4.88 -2.43
CA ALA A 235 9.23 -6.32 -2.18
C ALA A 235 10.69 -6.73 -2.39
N ALA A 236 11.24 -6.44 -3.56
CA ALA A 236 12.63 -6.75 -3.90
C ALA A 236 13.64 -6.12 -2.93
N ALA A 237 13.34 -4.98 -2.32
CA ALA A 237 14.21 -4.34 -1.33
C ALA A 237 14.15 -5.00 0.06
N ILE A 238 13.02 -5.63 0.44
CA ILE A 238 12.90 -6.44 1.67
C ILE A 238 13.63 -7.76 1.46
N ASP A 239 13.31 -8.40 0.34
CA ASP A 239 13.83 -9.68 -0.09
C ASP A 239 15.35 -9.63 -0.27
N ALA A 240 15.89 -8.51 -0.76
CA ALA A 240 17.32 -8.29 -0.82
C ALA A 240 18.06 -8.42 0.53
N TRP A 241 17.32 -8.43 1.64
CA TRP A 241 17.86 -8.51 2.99
C TRP A 241 17.64 -9.87 3.65
N ASP A 242 17.11 -10.90 2.98
CA ASP A 242 16.90 -12.23 3.59
C ASP A 242 17.57 -13.36 2.77
N VAL A 243 18.10 -14.36 3.46
CA VAL A 243 18.72 -15.53 2.82
C VAL A 243 17.72 -16.39 2.03
N SER A 244 16.44 -16.37 2.40
CA SER A 244 15.37 -17.07 1.69
C SER A 244 15.21 -16.52 0.27
N HIS A 245 15.27 -15.21 0.08
CA HIS A 245 15.29 -14.60 -1.24
C HIS A 245 16.54 -14.96 -2.04
N MET A 246 17.72 -14.93 -1.41
CA MET A 246 18.94 -15.39 -2.07
C MET A 246 18.82 -16.86 -2.51
N THR A 247 18.07 -17.68 -1.78
CA THR A 247 17.79 -19.07 -2.16
C THR A 247 16.92 -19.12 -3.42
N SER A 248 15.84 -18.34 -3.47
CA SER A 248 14.98 -18.22 -4.65
C SER A 248 15.74 -17.68 -5.87
N LEU A 249 16.61 -16.68 -5.72
CA LEU A 249 17.44 -16.19 -6.82
C LEU A 249 18.36 -17.27 -7.41
N VAL A 250 18.93 -18.13 -6.56
CA VAL A 250 19.76 -19.26 -7.06
C VAL A 250 18.91 -20.28 -7.79
N GLU A 251 17.67 -20.56 -7.34
CA GLU A 251 16.72 -21.42 -8.04
C GLU A 251 16.33 -20.84 -9.41
N ASP A 252 15.98 -19.55 -9.46
CA ASP A 252 15.62 -18.87 -10.71
C ASP A 252 16.77 -18.88 -11.72
N PHE A 253 18.00 -18.55 -11.28
CA PHE A 253 19.18 -18.61 -12.14
C PHE A 253 19.52 -20.03 -12.61
N GLU A 254 19.19 -21.06 -11.83
CA GLU A 254 19.29 -22.46 -12.25
C GLU A 254 18.27 -22.77 -13.36
N GLU A 255 17.03 -22.32 -13.21
CA GLU A 255 15.99 -22.49 -14.24
C GLU A 255 16.30 -21.72 -15.53
N GLU A 256 16.91 -20.54 -15.42
CA GLU A 256 17.35 -19.70 -16.54
C GLU A 256 18.60 -20.23 -17.25
N GLY A 257 19.31 -21.20 -16.65
CA GLY A 257 20.53 -21.79 -17.20
C GLY A 257 21.76 -20.90 -17.05
N GLU A 258 21.77 -20.04 -16.03
CA GLU A 258 22.89 -19.14 -15.71
C GLU A 258 24.07 -19.87 -15.03
N PHE A 259 23.87 -21.13 -14.65
CA PHE A 259 24.90 -22.05 -14.16
C PHE A 259 25.36 -23.06 -15.23
N ALA A 260 26.64 -23.40 -15.21
CA ALA A 260 27.20 -24.37 -16.16
C ALA A 260 26.81 -25.82 -15.87
N ASN A 261 26.40 -26.12 -14.63
CA ASN A 261 25.96 -27.43 -14.16
C ASN A 261 25.18 -27.32 -12.83
N ASP A 262 24.35 -28.33 -12.55
CA ASP A 262 23.52 -28.44 -11.34
C ASP A 262 24.35 -28.43 -10.03
N GLU A 263 25.61 -28.89 -10.09
CA GLU A 263 26.49 -28.94 -8.92
C GLU A 263 26.88 -27.52 -8.44
N ALA A 264 27.04 -26.57 -9.36
CA ALA A 264 27.32 -25.17 -9.05
C ALA A 264 26.15 -24.53 -8.28
N ALA A 265 24.92 -24.67 -8.77
CA ALA A 265 23.72 -24.17 -8.09
C ALA A 265 23.47 -24.87 -6.75
N SER A 266 23.54 -26.20 -6.72
CA SER A 266 23.34 -27.02 -5.52
C SER A 266 24.31 -26.66 -4.38
N THR A 267 25.56 -26.31 -4.71
CA THR A 267 26.55 -25.93 -3.69
C THR A 267 26.22 -24.58 -3.07
N LEU A 268 25.73 -23.62 -3.85
CA LEU A 268 25.25 -22.33 -3.34
C LEU A 268 24.00 -22.52 -2.45
N GLN A 269 23.00 -23.29 -2.89
CA GLN A 269 21.79 -23.60 -2.12
C GLN A 269 22.10 -24.28 -0.78
N LEU A 270 23.04 -25.24 -0.76
CA LEU A 270 23.46 -25.90 0.48
C LEU A 270 24.06 -24.90 1.47
N HIS A 271 24.81 -23.93 0.95
CA HIS A 271 25.44 -22.91 1.77
C HIS A 271 24.41 -21.92 2.35
N LEU A 272 23.45 -21.49 1.54
CA LEU A 272 22.32 -20.65 1.97
C LEU A 272 21.42 -21.36 2.98
N THR A 273 21.23 -22.68 2.87
CA THR A 273 20.51 -23.48 3.90
C THR A 273 21.18 -23.35 5.28
N ALA A 274 22.51 -23.31 5.33
CA ALA A 274 23.23 -23.12 6.59
C ALA A 274 23.08 -21.69 7.13
N VAL A 275 23.08 -20.69 6.26
CA VAL A 275 22.86 -19.29 6.63
C VAL A 275 21.44 -19.10 7.19
N ASN A 276 20.42 -19.66 6.53
CA ASN A 276 19.02 -19.67 6.99
C ASN A 276 18.87 -20.21 8.41
N HIS A 277 19.56 -21.31 8.71
CA HIS A 277 19.56 -21.87 10.06
C HIS A 277 20.10 -20.92 11.13
N TYR A 278 21.05 -20.05 10.79
CA TYR A 278 21.65 -19.07 11.72
C TYR A 278 20.88 -17.76 11.78
N GLU A 279 20.27 -17.33 10.66
CA GLU A 279 19.33 -16.22 10.60
C GLU A 279 18.12 -16.50 11.52
N ASP A 280 17.52 -17.70 11.43
CA ASP A 280 16.45 -18.18 12.32
C ASP A 280 16.79 -18.16 13.82
N GLN A 281 18.09 -18.21 14.16
CA GLN A 281 18.59 -18.24 15.54
C GLN A 281 19.13 -16.89 16.01
N GLU A 282 19.07 -15.85 15.17
CA GLU A 282 19.66 -14.54 15.44
C GLU A 282 21.18 -14.60 15.74
N GLU A 283 21.90 -15.57 15.18
CA GLU A 283 23.34 -15.76 15.40
C GLU A 283 24.19 -14.93 14.42
N ALA A 284 24.18 -13.61 14.59
CA ALA A 284 24.80 -12.63 13.67
C ALA A 284 26.23 -12.95 13.20
N GLU A 285 27.14 -13.29 14.13
CA GLU A 285 28.54 -13.62 13.78
C GLU A 285 28.64 -14.81 12.82
N LYS A 286 27.75 -15.80 12.94
CA LYS A 286 27.74 -16.97 12.06
C LYS A 286 27.10 -16.66 10.72
N VAL A 287 26.05 -15.84 10.69
CA VAL A 287 25.45 -15.36 9.43
C VAL A 287 26.51 -14.65 8.60
N ILE A 288 27.22 -13.66 9.18
CA ILE A 288 28.30 -12.93 8.51
C ILE A 288 29.38 -13.91 8.02
N GLN A 289 29.89 -14.78 8.90
CA GLN A 289 30.96 -15.71 8.54
C GLN A 289 30.57 -16.63 7.37
N HIS A 290 29.33 -17.14 7.37
CA HIS A 290 28.85 -17.99 6.30
C HIS A 290 28.61 -17.19 5.02
N MET A 291 28.12 -15.95 5.09
CA MET A 291 27.95 -15.12 3.90
C MET A 291 29.28 -14.67 3.27
N GLU A 292 30.32 -14.40 4.05
CA GLU A 292 31.67 -14.19 3.52
C GLU A 292 32.17 -15.43 2.76
N GLY A 293 31.93 -16.63 3.32
CA GLY A 293 32.25 -17.89 2.66
C GLY A 293 31.41 -18.14 1.40
N PHE A 294 30.19 -17.61 1.33
CA PHE A 294 29.35 -17.66 0.13
C PHE A 294 29.91 -16.78 -0.98
N GLN A 295 30.37 -15.56 -0.66
CA GLN A 295 31.04 -14.68 -1.63
C GLN A 295 32.34 -15.29 -2.17
N ASP A 296 33.12 -15.95 -1.31
CA ASP A 296 34.32 -16.69 -1.73
C ASP A 296 33.96 -17.79 -2.74
N LEU A 297 32.89 -18.54 -2.48
CA LEU A 297 32.40 -19.60 -3.38
C LEU A 297 31.89 -19.03 -4.71
N LEU A 298 31.12 -17.94 -4.70
CA LEU A 298 30.68 -17.23 -5.91
C LEU A 298 31.86 -16.78 -6.76
N ALA A 299 32.90 -16.22 -6.12
CA ALA A 299 34.11 -15.78 -6.81
C ALA A 299 34.86 -16.96 -7.45
N GLU A 300 34.92 -18.12 -6.76
CA GLU A 300 35.51 -19.35 -7.32
C GLU A 300 34.72 -19.86 -8.53
N GLN A 301 33.40 -19.99 -8.42
CA GLN A 301 32.54 -20.40 -9.54
C GLN A 301 32.66 -19.44 -10.72
N LYS A 302 32.81 -18.14 -10.44
CA LYS A 302 33.01 -17.14 -11.48
C LYS A 302 34.32 -17.32 -12.23
N ILE A 303 35.41 -17.60 -11.51
CA ILE A 303 36.73 -17.88 -12.09
C ILE A 303 36.69 -19.15 -12.95
N ASN A 304 35.95 -20.17 -12.50
CA ASN A 304 35.80 -21.44 -13.20
C ASN A 304 34.81 -21.39 -14.37
N ALA A 305 34.16 -20.24 -14.59
CA ALA A 305 33.08 -20.04 -15.57
C ALA A 305 31.89 -20.99 -15.35
N GLU A 306 31.59 -21.27 -14.08
CA GLU A 306 30.47 -22.11 -13.63
C GLU A 306 29.19 -21.30 -13.40
N ILE A 307 29.30 -19.98 -13.34
CA ILE A 307 28.19 -19.02 -13.23
C ILE A 307 28.38 -17.88 -14.24
N SER A 308 27.28 -17.35 -14.76
CA SER A 308 27.28 -16.19 -15.66
C SER A 308 27.84 -14.92 -15.02
N GLN A 309 28.02 -13.85 -15.80
CA GLN A 309 28.44 -12.55 -15.25
C GLN A 309 27.31 -11.83 -14.53
N GLU A 310 26.10 -12.02 -15.00
CA GLU A 310 24.90 -11.36 -14.51
C GLU A 310 24.49 -11.95 -13.16
N ALA A 311 24.29 -13.28 -13.11
CA ALA A 311 23.97 -13.99 -11.88
C ALA A 311 25.04 -13.78 -10.79
N PHE A 312 26.33 -13.81 -11.14
CA PHE A 312 27.40 -13.49 -10.19
C PHE A 312 27.25 -12.10 -9.58
N HIS A 313 27.01 -11.08 -10.41
CA HIS A 313 26.96 -9.70 -9.90
C HIS A 313 25.75 -9.47 -8.99
N ILE A 314 24.61 -10.06 -9.33
CA ILE A 314 23.39 -9.99 -8.53
C ILE A 314 23.60 -10.70 -7.19
N LEU A 315 24.02 -11.96 -7.20
CA LEU A 315 24.23 -12.74 -5.97
C LEU A 315 25.32 -12.16 -5.06
N ASP A 316 26.40 -11.60 -5.64
CA ASP A 316 27.47 -10.96 -4.86
C ASP A 316 27.01 -9.65 -4.20
N THR A 317 26.16 -8.87 -4.89
CA THR A 317 25.56 -7.66 -4.32
C THR A 317 24.62 -8.01 -3.17
N GLN A 318 23.73 -8.99 -3.37
CA GLN A 318 22.81 -9.48 -2.34
C GLN A 318 23.56 -10.05 -1.12
N ALA A 319 24.65 -10.78 -1.35
CA ALA A 319 25.49 -11.27 -0.28
C ALA A 319 26.10 -10.13 0.57
N ALA A 320 26.54 -9.05 -0.08
CA ALA A 320 27.08 -7.88 0.60
C ALA A 320 26.02 -7.14 1.43
N ASP A 321 24.81 -6.96 0.87
CA ASP A 321 23.69 -6.31 1.56
C ASP A 321 23.25 -7.13 2.79
N LEU A 322 23.21 -8.46 2.68
CA LEU A 322 22.92 -9.35 3.80
C LEU A 322 24.01 -9.28 4.89
N ILE A 323 25.29 -9.18 4.52
CA ILE A 323 26.38 -8.97 5.50
C ILE A 323 26.21 -7.62 6.23
N GLU A 324 25.86 -6.55 5.50
CA GLU A 324 25.63 -5.23 6.08
C GLU A 324 24.46 -5.25 7.07
N LYS A 325 23.36 -5.95 6.76
CA LYS A 325 22.21 -6.13 7.68
C LYS A 325 22.62 -6.69 9.04
N TRP A 326 23.55 -7.65 9.06
CA TRP A 326 23.91 -8.39 10.27
C TRP A 326 25.12 -7.79 11.04
N THR A 327 25.73 -6.71 10.53
CA THR A 327 26.90 -6.02 11.12
C THR A 327 26.51 -4.95 12.15
#